data_AF-A0A401KI56-F1
#
_entry.id   AF-A0A401KI56-F1
#
_cell.length_a   1.000
_cell.length_b   1.000
_cell.length_c   1.000
_cell.angle_alpha   90.00
_cell.angle_beta   90.00
_cell.angle_gamma   90.00
#
_symmetry.space_group_name_H-M   'P 1'
#
loop_
_entity.id
_entity.type
_entity.pdbx_description
1 polymer ?
#
loop_
_entity_poly.entity_id
_entity_poly.type
_entity_poly.pdbx_seq_one_letter_code
_entity_poly.pdbx_strand_id
1 'polypeptide(L)'
;MVFDDWEGIREGNPLCHCQEISRRQIEGGRVFVFRPRHPQGQNRPSSPLSPNLRDTQSKCGPTRTNTPTHISSPTKKTSTLEKYRESRETHPPRAADIAVIETGEAVGVATYLIMAPTIFGQGTGPFNRYSMQLLSMIADALSSGIVSGIEQGNTVWSHVHIRDLVGLFIVLLKQICTGATIPSGRKGIYFCETGEHTHREFSKRLATAAYELGVLPSSHVKEISLEEAAEKLVFGGVSTAELGARTKAILSRKLGWMSLHGDDWEATFRDEVSVFIKSPPAERDIPEFLRKH
;
A
#
# COMPACT_ATOMS: atom_id res chain seq x y z
N MET A 1 20.55 0.40 5.81
CA MET A 1 19.19 -0.17 5.72
C MET A 1 18.24 1.00 5.81
N VAL A 2 17.29 1.12 4.90
CA VAL A 2 16.30 2.21 4.87
C VAL A 2 14.90 1.62 4.91
N PHE A 3 14.00 2.39 5.50
CA PHE A 3 12.62 2.05 5.75
C PHE A 3 11.77 3.07 5.00
N ASP A 4 10.91 2.59 4.11
CA ASP A 4 9.91 3.38 3.40
C ASP A 4 8.54 2.86 3.85
N ASP A 5 7.80 3.73 4.54
CA ASP A 5 6.36 3.71 4.51
C ASP A 5 5.86 4.69 3.43
N TRP A 6 4.85 4.22 2.67
CA TRP A 6 4.06 5.00 1.72
C TRP A 6 4.52 5.13 0.25
N GLU A 7 4.36 4.05 -0.54
CA GLU A 7 3.43 4.12 -1.69
C GLU A 7 3.04 2.73 -2.27
N GLY A 8 2.02 2.67 -3.14
CA GLY A 8 1.74 1.53 -4.02
C GLY A 8 2.26 1.76 -5.46
N ILE A 9 2.89 0.76 -6.09
CA ILE A 9 3.17 0.83 -7.54
C ILE A 9 1.83 0.63 -8.29
N ARG A 10 1.19 1.73 -8.70
CA ARG A 10 0.03 1.73 -9.63
C ARG A 10 0.48 1.60 -11.08
N GLU A 11 0.02 0.60 -11.81
CA GLU A 11 -0.03 0.70 -13.29
C GLU A 11 -1.26 1.52 -13.72
N GLY A 12 -1.11 2.30 -14.80
CA GLY A 12 -2.21 3.03 -15.40
C GLY A 12 -3.23 2.08 -16.04
N ASN A 13 -4.51 2.36 -15.84
CA ASN A 13 -5.57 1.34 -15.94
C ASN A 13 -6.31 1.41 -17.32
N PRO A 14 -6.75 0.30 -18.02
CA PRO A 14 -7.78 0.27 -19.14
C PRO A 14 -8.86 -0.89 -19.10
N LEU A 15 -10.17 -0.61 -18.81
CA LEU A 15 -11.45 -1.41 -18.68
C LEU A 15 -11.71 -2.52 -17.61
N CYS A 16 -12.43 -3.64 -17.82
CA CYS A 16 -12.83 -4.61 -16.74
C CYS A 16 -12.84 -6.09 -17.22
N HIS A 17 -12.65 -7.15 -16.40
CA HIS A 17 -13.08 -7.46 -15.00
C HIS A 17 -12.04 -8.32 -14.20
N CYS A 18 -12.23 -8.46 -12.87
CA CYS A 18 -11.38 -9.17 -11.87
C CYS A 18 -10.79 -10.53 -12.31
N GLN A 19 -9.59 -10.95 -11.88
CA GLN A 19 -9.08 -10.97 -10.49
C GLN A 19 -7.60 -10.56 -10.31
N GLU A 20 -7.38 -9.60 -9.40
CA GLU A 20 -6.17 -9.36 -8.58
C GLU A 20 -4.79 -9.09 -9.23
N ILE A 21 -4.37 -7.81 -9.22
CA ILE A 21 -2.96 -7.39 -9.32
C ILE A 21 -2.61 -6.45 -8.17
N SER A 22 -1.40 -6.63 -7.62
CA SER A 22 -0.82 -5.86 -6.53
C SER A 22 0.72 -5.84 -6.66
N ARG A 23 1.47 -5.29 -5.69
CA ARG A 23 2.96 -5.36 -5.62
C ARG A 23 3.41 -6.81 -5.36
N ARG A 24 3.17 -7.71 -6.31
CA ARG A 24 3.53 -9.13 -6.24
C ARG A 24 4.99 -9.27 -6.66
N GLN A 25 5.84 -9.80 -5.78
CA GLN A 25 7.15 -10.29 -6.21
C GLN A 25 6.92 -11.56 -7.04
N ILE A 26 7.00 -11.46 -8.38
CA ILE A 26 6.65 -12.58 -9.27
C ILE A 26 7.88 -13.44 -9.58
N GLU A 27 7.80 -14.72 -9.21
CA GLU A 27 8.65 -15.79 -9.75
C GLU A 27 7.87 -16.43 -10.92
N GLY A 28 8.18 -16.06 -12.17
CA GLY A 28 7.76 -16.86 -13.34
C GLY A 28 6.40 -16.61 -14.06
N GLY A 29 5.90 -15.38 -14.21
CA GLY A 29 5.18 -14.97 -15.43
C GLY A 29 3.63 -14.88 -15.49
N ARG A 30 3.17 -14.04 -16.42
CA ARG A 30 1.79 -13.66 -16.85
C ARG A 30 1.04 -12.61 -15.99
N VAL A 31 0.43 -11.62 -16.69
CA VAL A 31 -0.21 -10.38 -16.19
C VAL A 31 -1.32 -9.95 -17.17
N PHE A 32 -2.43 -9.37 -16.68
CA PHE A 32 -3.56 -8.78 -17.45
C PHE A 32 -4.13 -7.52 -16.71
N VAL A 33 -4.62 -6.47 -17.39
CA VAL A 33 -4.81 -5.09 -16.83
C VAL A 33 -6.23 -4.52 -17.05
N PHE A 34 -6.84 -3.73 -16.12
CA PHE A 34 -8.25 -3.23 -16.22
C PHE A 34 -8.70 -1.95 -15.36
N ARG A 35 -9.16 -0.82 -15.99
CA ARG A 35 -9.61 0.59 -15.54
C ARG A 35 -10.94 0.78 -14.78
N PRO A 36 -11.05 1.90 -14.02
CA PRO A 36 -12.34 2.50 -13.66
C PRO A 36 -12.89 3.45 -14.76
N ARG A 37 -14.10 3.97 -14.56
CA ARG A 37 -14.80 4.90 -15.47
C ARG A 37 -14.36 6.35 -15.24
N HIS A 38 -14.38 7.16 -16.31
CA HIS A 38 -14.49 8.62 -16.17
C HIS A 38 -15.93 9.02 -15.82
N PRO A 39 -16.14 10.08 -15.00
CA PRO A 39 -17.41 10.80 -14.95
C PRO A 39 -17.75 11.36 -16.34
N GLN A 40 -19.02 11.26 -16.74
CA GLN A 40 -19.47 11.91 -17.97
C GLN A 40 -19.62 13.41 -17.75
N GLY A 41 -19.03 14.21 -18.66
CA GLY A 41 -19.34 15.63 -18.76
C GLY A 41 -18.13 16.57 -18.65
N GLN A 42 -17.38 16.71 -19.74
CA GLN A 42 -16.97 18.05 -20.24
C GLN A 42 -16.45 17.93 -21.68
N ASN A 43 -16.84 18.90 -22.50
CA ASN A 43 -16.64 18.87 -23.95
C ASN A 43 -15.16 19.01 -24.33
N ARG A 44 -14.69 18.19 -25.28
CA ARG A 44 -13.54 18.56 -26.13
C ARG A 44 -14.05 19.09 -27.47
N PRO A 45 -13.56 20.24 -27.96
CA PRO A 45 -13.86 20.68 -29.30
C PRO A 45 -13.20 19.76 -30.34
N SER A 46 -13.92 19.49 -31.42
CA SER A 46 -13.44 18.72 -32.57
C SER A 46 -12.59 19.58 -33.50
N SER A 47 -11.53 18.99 -34.06
CA SER A 47 -10.98 19.45 -35.34
C SER A 47 -10.45 18.25 -36.14
N PRO A 48 -10.48 18.32 -37.49
CA PRO A 48 -10.63 17.12 -38.31
C PRO A 48 -9.35 16.72 -39.04
N LEU A 49 -9.33 15.50 -39.59
CA LEU A 49 -8.93 15.22 -40.98
C LEU A 49 -9.36 13.80 -41.40
N SER A 50 -9.64 13.66 -42.70
CA SER A 50 -10.46 12.61 -43.34
C SER A 50 -9.59 11.55 -44.08
N PRO A 51 -10.12 10.62 -44.91
CA PRO A 51 -11.20 9.64 -44.67
C PRO A 51 -10.88 8.20 -45.19
N ASN A 52 -11.87 7.29 -45.04
CA ASN A 52 -12.15 6.09 -45.85
C ASN A 52 -11.21 4.86 -45.79
N LEU A 53 -11.74 3.73 -45.29
CA LEU A 53 -12.18 2.61 -46.15
C LEU A 53 -13.11 1.64 -45.38
N ARG A 54 -13.80 0.75 -46.11
CA ARG A 54 -15.12 0.19 -45.72
C ARG A 54 -15.06 -1.20 -45.10
N ASP A 55 -16.19 -1.54 -44.48
CA ASP A 55 -16.70 -2.84 -44.03
C ASP A 55 -16.04 -4.12 -44.56
N THR A 56 -15.83 -5.08 -43.66
CA THR A 56 -16.44 -6.42 -43.77
C THR A 56 -16.36 -7.21 -42.45
N GLN A 57 -17.48 -7.79 -42.02
CA GLN A 57 -17.50 -8.84 -40.99
C GLN A 57 -17.19 -10.19 -41.63
N SER A 58 -16.51 -11.12 -40.92
CA SER A 58 -16.89 -12.56 -40.83
C SER A 58 -15.74 -13.54 -40.44
N LYS A 59 -15.96 -14.24 -39.31
CA LYS A 59 -15.59 -15.65 -38.98
C LYS A 59 -14.12 -16.05 -38.72
N CYS A 60 -14.02 -17.13 -37.93
CA CYS A 60 -12.84 -17.70 -37.29
C CYS A 60 -11.94 -18.55 -38.21
N GLY A 61 -10.65 -18.65 -37.89
CA GLY A 61 -9.72 -19.66 -38.43
C GLY A 61 -8.29 -19.52 -37.83
N PRO A 62 -7.55 -20.60 -37.53
CA PRO A 62 -6.37 -20.53 -36.66
C PRO A 62 -5.02 -20.61 -37.38
N THR A 63 -3.98 -19.96 -36.84
CA THR A 63 -2.58 -20.39 -37.05
C THR A 63 -1.68 -20.06 -35.86
N ARG A 64 -0.87 -21.04 -35.43
CA ARG A 64 0.27 -20.81 -34.52
C ARG A 64 1.49 -20.42 -35.35
N THR A 65 2.21 -19.38 -34.95
CA THR A 65 3.65 -19.26 -35.20
C THR A 65 4.35 -18.78 -33.94
N ASN A 66 5.46 -19.43 -33.60
CA ASN A 66 6.22 -19.12 -32.39
C ASN A 66 7.10 -17.89 -32.61
N THR A 67 7.22 -17.04 -31.60
CA THR A 67 8.29 -16.03 -31.50
C THR A 67 9.08 -16.32 -30.21
N PRO A 68 10.43 -16.27 -30.20
CA PRO A 68 11.21 -16.74 -29.06
C PRO A 68 10.94 -15.93 -27.79
N THR A 69 10.53 -16.60 -26.71
CA THR A 69 10.39 -15.97 -25.40
C THR A 69 11.77 -15.69 -24.82
N HIS A 70 12.26 -14.45 -24.95
CA HIS A 70 13.46 -14.00 -24.24
C HIS A 70 13.19 -13.98 -22.73
N ILE A 71 13.62 -15.04 -22.04
CA ILE A 71 13.58 -15.14 -20.58
C ILE A 71 14.60 -14.14 -20.01
N SER A 72 14.12 -13.17 -19.22
CA SER A 72 14.96 -12.28 -18.42
C SER A 72 14.54 -12.34 -16.95
N SER A 73 15.53 -12.36 -16.05
CA SER A 73 15.35 -12.71 -14.64
C SER A 73 14.57 -11.65 -13.83
N PRO A 74 13.68 -12.04 -12.90
CA PRO A 74 12.64 -11.12 -12.43
C PRO A 74 13.12 -9.98 -11.52
N THR A 75 14.22 -10.17 -10.78
CA THR A 75 14.70 -9.21 -9.77
C THR A 75 15.31 -7.93 -10.34
N LYS A 76 15.49 -7.82 -11.66
CA LYS A 76 15.87 -6.54 -12.31
C LYS A 76 14.69 -5.56 -12.46
N LYS A 77 13.44 -6.00 -12.26
CA LYS A 77 12.25 -5.20 -12.64
C LYS A 77 11.81 -4.15 -11.63
N THR A 78 11.96 -4.37 -10.31
CA THR A 78 11.52 -3.42 -9.27
C THR A 78 12.22 -2.07 -9.35
N SER A 79 13.56 -2.04 -9.21
CA SER A 79 14.32 -0.77 -9.31
C SER A 79 14.25 -0.07 -10.66
N THR A 80 13.99 -0.82 -11.74
CA THR A 80 13.76 -0.24 -13.08
C THR A 80 12.37 0.42 -13.16
N LEU A 81 11.38 -0.17 -12.50
CA LEU A 81 10.01 0.33 -12.44
C LEU A 81 9.90 1.55 -11.50
N GLU A 82 10.62 1.55 -10.37
CA GLU A 82 10.74 2.72 -9.49
C GLU A 82 11.26 3.94 -10.26
N LYS A 83 12.38 3.80 -10.96
CA LYS A 83 12.94 4.87 -11.83
C LYS A 83 11.97 5.33 -12.93
N TYR A 84 11.29 4.38 -13.59
CA TYR A 84 10.31 4.72 -14.61
C TYR A 84 9.16 5.57 -14.05
N ARG A 85 8.65 5.23 -12.86
CA ARG A 85 7.64 6.06 -12.17
C ARG A 85 8.19 7.43 -11.82
N GLU A 86 9.40 7.49 -11.24
CA GLU A 86 9.99 8.75 -10.79
C GLU A 86 10.23 9.74 -11.93
N SER A 87 10.58 9.24 -13.12
CA SER A 87 10.66 10.05 -14.35
C SER A 87 9.33 10.60 -14.88
N ARG A 88 8.19 10.13 -14.33
CA ARG A 88 6.83 10.54 -14.74
C ARG A 88 6.10 11.35 -13.67
N GLU A 89 6.33 11.03 -12.41
CA GLU A 89 5.67 11.61 -11.24
C GLU A 89 6.61 11.46 -10.05
N THR A 90 7.16 12.58 -9.58
CA THR A 90 8.12 12.61 -8.48
C THR A 90 7.44 12.25 -7.16
N HIS A 91 7.96 11.28 -6.42
CA HIS A 91 7.41 10.86 -5.14
C HIS A 91 8.53 10.76 -4.09
N PRO A 92 8.56 11.60 -3.03
CA PRO A 92 9.74 11.74 -2.17
C PRO A 92 10.26 10.43 -1.54
N PRO A 93 9.42 9.50 -1.02
CA PRO A 93 9.88 8.19 -0.57
C PRO A 93 10.59 7.36 -1.66
N ARG A 94 10.00 7.32 -2.87
CA ARG A 94 10.57 6.61 -4.03
C ARG A 94 11.88 7.24 -4.51
N ALA A 95 11.98 8.56 -4.48
CA ALA A 95 13.22 9.27 -4.76
C ALA A 95 14.31 8.91 -3.74
N ALA A 96 13.97 8.79 -2.46
CA ALA A 96 14.90 8.36 -1.40
C ALA A 96 15.36 6.91 -1.60
N ASP A 97 14.44 5.98 -1.89
CA ASP A 97 14.75 4.57 -2.22
C ASP A 97 15.76 4.47 -3.38
N ILE A 98 15.51 5.19 -4.48
CA ILE A 98 16.42 5.26 -5.63
C ILE A 98 17.77 5.83 -5.18
N ALA A 99 17.79 6.98 -4.50
CA ALA A 99 19.03 7.62 -4.06
C ALA A 99 19.87 6.71 -3.15
N VAL A 100 19.24 5.96 -2.26
CA VAL A 100 19.91 4.97 -1.38
C VAL A 100 20.53 3.84 -2.20
N ILE A 101 19.77 3.24 -3.13
CA ILE A 101 20.29 2.19 -4.01
C ILE A 101 21.48 2.69 -4.83
N GLU A 102 21.34 3.85 -5.48
CA GLU A 102 22.35 4.38 -6.40
C GLU A 102 23.61 4.87 -5.70
N THR A 103 23.46 5.55 -4.56
CA THR A 103 24.61 5.96 -3.75
C THR A 103 25.36 4.73 -3.24
N GLY A 104 24.64 3.71 -2.75
CA GLY A 104 25.23 2.44 -2.31
C GLY A 104 26.01 1.73 -3.41
N GLU A 105 25.44 1.63 -4.63
CA GLU A 105 26.14 1.11 -5.80
C GLU A 105 27.40 1.94 -6.16
N ALA A 106 27.31 3.27 -6.10
CA ALA A 106 28.41 4.16 -6.44
C ALA A 106 29.59 4.13 -5.45
N VAL A 107 29.32 3.95 -4.14
CA VAL A 107 30.37 3.88 -3.10
C VAL A 107 30.74 2.44 -2.68
N GLY A 108 30.19 1.42 -3.34
CA GLY A 108 30.47 0.01 -3.02
C GLY A 108 29.87 -0.50 -1.70
N VAL A 109 28.82 0.15 -1.20
CA VAL A 109 28.15 -0.21 0.06
C VAL A 109 26.87 -1.00 -0.22
N ALA A 110 26.73 -2.16 0.42
CA ALA A 110 25.53 -2.98 0.31
C ALA A 110 24.32 -2.30 0.97
N THR A 111 23.26 -2.08 0.18
CA THR A 111 22.00 -1.47 0.65
C THR A 111 20.86 -2.47 0.72
N TYR A 112 19.93 -2.21 1.63
CA TYR A 112 18.77 -3.05 1.95
C TYR A 112 17.60 -2.12 2.27
N LEU A 113 16.50 -2.28 1.57
CA LEU A 113 15.25 -1.53 1.75
C LEU A 113 14.19 -2.44 2.36
N ILE A 114 13.48 -1.96 3.38
CA ILE A 114 12.30 -2.63 3.92
C ILE A 114 11.08 -1.77 3.56
N MET A 115 10.19 -2.33 2.76
CA MET A 115 8.90 -1.75 2.41
C MET A 115 7.84 -2.31 3.36
N ALA A 116 7.22 -1.44 4.15
CA ALA A 116 6.09 -1.82 5.00
C ALA A 116 4.75 -1.40 4.36
N PRO A 117 3.70 -2.24 4.46
CA PRO A 117 2.34 -1.88 4.12
C PRO A 117 1.67 -1.24 5.36
N THR A 118 0.37 -1.42 5.60
CA THR A 118 -0.28 -0.92 6.82
C THR A 118 0.34 -1.55 8.06
N ILE A 119 0.99 -0.73 8.90
CA ILE A 119 1.55 -1.19 10.18
C ILE A 119 0.47 -1.06 11.25
N PHE A 120 0.26 -2.11 12.03
CA PHE A 120 -0.72 -2.14 13.12
C PHE A 120 -0.13 -2.63 14.44
N GLY A 121 -0.87 -2.38 15.51
CA GLY A 121 -0.53 -2.80 16.86
C GLY A 121 0.33 -1.79 17.60
N GLN A 122 0.27 -1.86 18.92
CA GLN A 122 0.87 -0.85 19.79
C GLN A 122 2.39 -0.97 19.87
N GLY A 123 3.08 0.10 19.49
CA GLY A 123 4.53 0.21 19.57
C GLY A 123 5.04 0.36 21.01
N THR A 124 6.24 -0.16 21.28
CA THR A 124 6.94 0.00 22.57
C THR A 124 8.05 1.05 22.55
N GLY A 125 8.27 1.70 21.40
CA GLY A 125 9.28 2.75 21.23
C GLY A 125 8.91 4.09 21.89
N PRO A 126 9.88 5.02 22.00
CA PRO A 126 9.69 6.32 22.67
C PRO A 126 8.97 7.39 21.80
N PHE A 127 8.67 7.08 20.54
CA PHE A 127 8.09 7.98 19.55
C PHE A 127 6.63 7.57 19.22
N ASN A 128 6.21 7.64 17.96
CA ASN A 128 4.89 7.13 17.56
C ASN A 128 4.74 5.64 17.96
N ARG A 129 3.63 5.34 18.65
CA ARG A 129 3.23 3.99 19.09
C ARG A 129 1.92 3.51 18.47
N TYR A 130 1.28 4.34 17.63
CA TYR A 130 -0.04 4.11 17.05
C TYR A 130 0.05 3.80 15.56
N SER A 131 -0.87 2.99 15.05
CA SER A 131 -1.07 2.88 13.60
C SER A 131 -1.61 4.21 13.05
N MET A 132 -0.89 4.86 12.14
CA MET A 132 -1.26 6.21 11.66
C MET A 132 -2.66 6.26 11.03
N GLN A 133 -3.03 5.24 10.25
CA GLN A 133 -4.35 5.14 9.62
C GLN A 133 -5.45 4.94 10.68
N LEU A 134 -5.26 4.01 11.62
CA LEU A 134 -6.24 3.72 12.66
C LEU A 134 -6.42 4.93 13.60
N LEU A 135 -5.31 5.58 13.98
CA LEU A 135 -5.28 6.80 14.75
C LEU A 135 -6.11 7.92 14.10
N SER A 136 -5.92 8.13 12.79
CA SER A 136 -6.64 9.15 12.02
C SER A 136 -8.14 8.89 12.00
N MET A 137 -8.53 7.63 11.76
CA MET A 137 -9.93 7.24 11.73
C MET A 137 -10.60 7.23 13.12
N ILE A 138 -9.86 6.94 14.20
CA ILE A 138 -10.36 7.09 15.57
C ILE A 138 -10.63 8.56 15.88
N ALA A 139 -9.70 9.46 15.53
CA ALA A 139 -9.85 10.90 15.75
C ALA A 139 -11.06 11.48 14.98
N ASP A 140 -11.23 11.15 13.70
CA ASP A 140 -12.41 11.54 12.92
C ASP A 140 -13.71 10.96 13.50
N ALA A 141 -13.72 9.69 13.89
CA ALA A 141 -14.92 9.04 14.41
C ALA A 141 -15.37 9.62 15.76
N LEU A 142 -14.45 9.92 16.67
CA LEU A 142 -14.74 10.61 17.93
C LEU A 142 -15.21 12.06 17.70
N SER A 143 -14.64 12.72 16.69
CA SER A 143 -15.00 14.09 16.28
C SER A 143 -16.41 14.19 15.67
N SER A 144 -16.79 13.22 14.84
CA SER A 144 -18.03 13.22 14.05
C SER A 144 -19.16 12.37 14.65
N GLY A 145 -18.85 11.54 15.65
CA GLY A 145 -19.78 10.60 16.28
C GLY A 145 -20.04 9.33 15.45
N ILE A 146 -19.33 9.12 14.34
CA ILE A 146 -19.52 7.97 13.44
C ILE A 146 -18.24 7.64 12.66
N VAL A 147 -17.97 6.36 12.37
CA VAL A 147 -16.80 6.00 11.55
C VAL A 147 -17.06 6.33 10.08
N SER A 148 -16.18 7.10 9.47
CA SER A 148 -16.14 7.34 8.03
C SER A 148 -15.56 6.15 7.26
N GLY A 149 -16.12 5.86 6.08
CA GLY A 149 -15.63 4.86 5.13
C GLY A 149 -15.60 5.43 3.71
N ILE A 150 -14.48 5.22 3.03
CA ILE A 150 -14.18 5.80 1.71
C ILE A 150 -14.96 5.05 0.62
N GLU A 151 -16.00 5.65 0.07
CA GLU A 151 -16.91 5.05 -0.90
C GLU A 151 -17.32 3.60 -0.50
N GLN A 152 -17.38 2.68 -1.48
CA GLN A 152 -17.60 1.26 -1.24
C GLN A 152 -16.46 0.58 -0.46
N GLY A 153 -15.28 1.21 -0.37
CA GLY A 153 -14.12 0.72 0.36
C GLY A 153 -13.49 -0.57 -0.19
N ASN A 154 -13.67 -0.86 -1.48
CA ASN A 154 -13.19 -2.09 -2.14
C ASN A 154 -11.66 -2.19 -2.26
N THR A 155 -10.93 -1.10 -1.99
CA THR A 155 -9.48 -1.03 -2.09
C THR A 155 -8.80 -1.88 -1.01
N VAL A 156 -7.79 -2.67 -1.41
CA VAL A 156 -7.15 -3.69 -0.56
C VAL A 156 -5.72 -3.28 -0.21
N TRP A 157 -5.35 -3.45 1.06
CA TRP A 157 -4.00 -3.32 1.58
C TRP A 157 -3.50 -4.60 2.21
N SER A 158 -2.19 -4.85 2.14
CA SER A 158 -1.53 -5.73 3.11
C SER A 158 -1.44 -5.03 4.47
N HIS A 159 -1.28 -5.82 5.53
CA HIS A 159 -0.88 -5.32 6.84
C HIS A 159 0.29 -6.12 7.43
N VAL A 160 0.96 -5.55 8.43
CA VAL A 160 2.03 -6.19 9.22
C VAL A 160 1.94 -5.69 10.66
N HIS A 161 2.07 -6.58 11.64
CA HIS A 161 2.15 -6.15 13.03
C HIS A 161 3.51 -5.49 13.31
N ILE A 162 3.56 -4.41 14.08
CA ILE A 162 4.79 -3.68 14.40
C ILE A 162 5.92 -4.59 14.95
N ARG A 163 5.58 -5.58 15.77
CA ARG A 163 6.57 -6.53 16.32
C ARG A 163 7.12 -7.49 15.25
N ASP A 164 6.32 -7.87 14.27
CA ASP A 164 6.76 -8.73 13.16
C ASP A 164 7.63 -7.94 12.17
N LEU A 165 7.30 -6.67 11.92
CA LEU A 165 8.16 -5.74 11.19
C LEU A 165 9.54 -5.62 11.87
N VAL A 166 9.59 -5.35 13.18
CA VAL A 166 10.84 -5.34 13.96
C VAL A 166 11.57 -6.69 13.87
N GLY A 167 10.84 -7.80 13.84
CA GLY A 167 11.39 -9.13 13.58
C GLY A 167 12.16 -9.22 12.24
N LEU A 168 11.68 -8.56 11.17
CA LEU A 168 12.37 -8.52 9.89
C LEU A 168 13.68 -7.72 9.96
N PHE A 169 13.67 -6.57 10.65
CA PHE A 169 14.90 -5.80 10.92
C PHE A 169 15.95 -6.67 11.63
N ILE A 170 15.55 -7.43 12.65
CA ILE A 170 16.44 -8.32 13.41
C ILE A 170 16.98 -9.46 12.52
N VAL A 171 16.13 -10.09 11.71
CA VAL A 171 16.55 -11.15 10.77
C VAL A 171 17.56 -10.62 9.76
N LEU A 172 17.29 -9.48 9.12
CA LEU A 172 18.21 -8.86 8.16
C LEU A 172 19.54 -8.47 8.80
N LEU A 173 19.51 -7.80 9.95
CA LEU A 173 20.71 -7.40 10.67
C LEU A 173 21.56 -8.62 11.07
N LYS A 174 20.92 -9.70 11.55
CA LYS A 174 21.61 -10.95 11.88
C LYS A 174 22.33 -11.53 10.67
N GLN A 175 21.66 -11.66 9.52
CA GLN A 175 22.26 -12.17 8.29
C GLN A 175 23.49 -11.34 7.88
N ILE A 176 23.36 -10.00 7.88
CA ILE A 176 24.44 -9.05 7.58
C ILE A 176 25.63 -9.22 8.54
N CYS A 177 25.38 -9.23 9.85
CA CYS A 177 26.43 -9.38 10.87
C CYS A 177 27.12 -10.76 10.82
N THR A 178 26.45 -11.81 10.37
CA THR A 178 27.06 -13.13 10.15
C THR A 178 27.82 -13.26 8.81
N GLY A 179 27.86 -12.21 7.99
CA GLY A 179 28.50 -12.23 6.68
C GLY A 179 27.76 -13.07 5.62
N ALA A 180 26.46 -13.30 5.80
CA ALA A 180 25.67 -14.10 4.87
C ALA A 180 25.40 -13.34 3.56
N THR A 181 25.60 -14.01 2.42
CA THR A 181 25.34 -13.45 1.09
C THR A 181 23.84 -13.37 0.80
N ILE A 182 23.20 -12.29 1.24
CA ILE A 182 21.78 -11.99 0.99
C ILE A 182 21.61 -10.92 -0.11
N PRO A 183 20.46 -10.89 -0.82
CA PRO A 183 20.20 -9.87 -1.85
C PRO A 183 20.32 -8.43 -1.33
N SER A 184 21.07 -7.60 -2.05
CA SER A 184 21.34 -6.18 -1.73
C SER A 184 21.18 -5.28 -2.97
N GLY A 185 21.26 -3.96 -2.78
CA GLY A 185 21.12 -2.96 -3.83
C GLY A 185 19.77 -3.08 -4.53
N ARG A 186 19.77 -3.03 -5.86
CA ARG A 186 18.58 -3.22 -6.72
C ARG A 186 17.81 -4.53 -6.50
N LYS A 187 18.39 -5.51 -5.82
CA LYS A 187 17.77 -6.80 -5.48
C LYS A 187 17.39 -6.92 -4.00
N GLY A 188 17.79 -5.97 -3.16
CA GLY A 188 17.63 -5.97 -1.71
C GLY A 188 16.39 -5.24 -1.22
N ILE A 189 15.25 -5.41 -1.91
CA ILE A 189 13.97 -4.78 -1.56
C ILE A 189 13.09 -5.85 -0.88
N TYR A 190 12.87 -5.69 0.42
CA TYR A 190 12.21 -6.66 1.29
C TYR A 190 10.83 -6.17 1.68
N PHE A 191 9.79 -6.95 1.36
CA PHE A 191 8.42 -6.70 1.82
C PHE A 191 8.15 -7.44 3.12
N CYS A 192 7.25 -6.92 3.94
CA CYS A 192 6.69 -7.61 5.11
C CYS A 192 5.17 -7.59 5.03
N GLU A 193 4.52 -8.73 5.21
CA GLU A 193 3.05 -8.84 5.29
C GLU A 193 2.67 -10.09 6.06
N THR A 194 1.66 -9.94 6.92
CA THR A 194 1.08 -11.01 7.74
C THR A 194 -0.33 -11.35 7.28
N GLY A 195 -1.01 -10.40 6.63
CA GLY A 195 -2.33 -10.58 6.03
C GLY A 195 -2.71 -9.38 5.15
N GLU A 196 -3.99 -9.32 4.79
CA GLU A 196 -4.58 -8.31 3.91
C GLU A 196 -5.97 -7.93 4.40
N HIS A 197 -6.45 -6.73 4.04
CA HIS A 197 -7.77 -6.22 4.42
C HIS A 197 -8.29 -5.23 3.37
N THR A 198 -9.62 -5.02 3.33
CA THR A 198 -10.24 -3.93 2.56
C THR A 198 -10.41 -2.66 3.39
N HIS A 199 -10.43 -1.47 2.79
CA HIS A 199 -10.84 -0.23 3.48
C HIS A 199 -12.22 -0.39 4.13
N ARG A 200 -13.18 -1.04 3.45
CA ARG A 200 -14.53 -1.29 3.96
C ARG A 200 -14.53 -2.16 5.23
N GLU A 201 -13.70 -3.19 5.23
CA GLU A 201 -13.49 -4.07 6.38
C GLU A 201 -12.84 -3.29 7.54
N PHE A 202 -11.77 -2.54 7.28
CA PHE A 202 -11.09 -1.72 8.28
C PHE A 202 -12.05 -0.75 8.98
N SER A 203 -12.83 0.03 8.21
CA SER A 203 -13.86 0.93 8.75
C SER A 203 -14.91 0.19 9.58
N LYS A 204 -15.39 -0.98 9.11
CA LYS A 204 -16.38 -1.78 9.84
C LYS A 204 -15.84 -2.31 11.17
N ARG A 205 -14.59 -2.82 11.18
CA ARG A 205 -13.94 -3.33 12.39
C ARG A 205 -13.77 -2.25 13.44
N LEU A 206 -13.33 -1.05 13.03
CA LEU A 206 -13.27 0.12 13.89
C LEU A 206 -14.65 0.50 14.44
N ALA A 207 -15.68 0.55 13.57
CA ALA A 207 -17.03 0.93 13.99
C ALA A 207 -17.66 -0.05 14.98
N THR A 208 -17.50 -1.36 14.74
CA THR A 208 -17.90 -2.41 15.69
C THR A 208 -17.15 -2.27 17.02
N ALA A 209 -15.83 -2.16 16.99
CA ALA A 209 -15.02 -2.06 18.21
C ALA A 209 -15.38 -0.81 19.05
N ALA A 210 -15.55 0.35 18.42
CA ALA A 210 -15.91 1.59 19.10
C ALA A 210 -17.35 1.56 19.66
N TYR A 211 -18.30 0.93 18.96
CA TYR A 211 -19.65 0.70 19.47
C TYR A 211 -19.66 -0.27 20.66
N GLU A 212 -18.97 -1.40 20.57
CA GLU A 212 -18.89 -2.40 21.64
C GLU A 212 -18.16 -1.91 22.89
N LEU A 213 -17.33 -0.88 22.76
CA LEU A 213 -16.69 -0.16 23.87
C LEU A 213 -17.57 0.98 24.44
N GLY A 214 -18.76 1.23 23.88
CA GLY A 214 -19.67 2.30 24.31
C GLY A 214 -19.22 3.71 23.92
N VAL A 215 -18.29 3.81 22.97
CA VAL A 215 -17.59 5.06 22.59
C VAL A 215 -18.36 5.81 21.50
N LEU A 216 -18.96 5.06 20.58
CA LEU A 216 -19.84 5.58 19.53
C LEU A 216 -21.25 5.00 19.71
N PRO A 217 -22.31 5.75 19.36
CA PRO A 217 -23.70 5.29 19.51
C PRO A 217 -24.11 4.23 18.47
N SER A 218 -23.26 3.93 17.48
CA SER A 218 -23.57 2.97 16.41
C SER A 218 -22.29 2.35 15.83
N SER A 219 -22.39 1.09 15.39
CA SER A 219 -21.39 0.40 14.56
C SER A 219 -21.57 0.66 13.05
N HIS A 220 -22.42 1.61 12.66
CA HIS A 220 -22.59 1.99 11.26
C HIS A 220 -21.36 2.74 10.73
N VAL A 221 -20.99 2.46 9.47
CA VAL A 221 -19.94 3.18 8.75
C VAL A 221 -20.60 4.13 7.76
N LYS A 222 -20.43 5.44 7.97
CA LYS A 222 -20.89 6.47 7.04
C LYS A 222 -20.01 6.43 5.78
N GLU A 223 -20.63 6.27 4.61
CA GLU A 223 -19.95 6.42 3.34
C GLU A 223 -19.66 7.90 3.06
N ILE A 224 -18.42 8.22 2.68
CA ILE A 224 -17.93 9.57 2.34
C ILE A 224 -17.22 9.54 0.98
N SER A 225 -17.15 10.68 0.29
CA SER A 225 -16.45 10.76 -1.00
C SER A 225 -14.92 10.68 -0.85
N LEU A 226 -14.21 10.49 -1.96
CA LEU A 226 -12.74 10.52 -1.98
C LEU A 226 -12.16 11.88 -1.59
N GLU A 227 -12.86 12.97 -1.92
CA GLU A 227 -12.50 14.34 -1.54
C GLU A 227 -12.69 14.55 -0.03
N GLU A 228 -13.83 14.15 0.53
CA GLU A 228 -14.05 14.19 1.98
C GLU A 228 -13.04 13.32 2.74
N ALA A 229 -12.65 12.17 2.18
CA ALA A 229 -11.66 11.28 2.76
C ALA A 229 -10.26 11.86 2.69
N ALA A 230 -9.92 12.54 1.58
CA ALA A 230 -8.66 13.27 1.43
C ALA A 230 -8.48 14.27 2.57
N GLU A 231 -9.47 15.14 2.79
CA GLU A 231 -9.46 16.16 3.84
C GLU A 231 -9.40 15.57 5.25
N LYS A 232 -10.21 14.54 5.55
CA LYS A 232 -10.38 14.04 6.92
C LYS A 232 -9.36 12.97 7.35
N LEU A 233 -8.93 12.11 6.43
CA LEU A 233 -8.28 10.84 6.78
C LEU A 233 -6.84 10.70 6.24
N VAL A 234 -6.49 11.40 5.16
CA VAL A 234 -5.22 11.18 4.43
C VAL A 234 -4.61 12.45 3.82
N PHE A 235 -4.27 13.41 4.69
CA PHE A 235 -3.35 14.53 4.37
C PHE A 235 -3.76 15.42 3.18
N GLY A 236 -5.06 15.52 2.85
CA GLY A 236 -5.57 16.29 1.70
C GLY A 236 -5.35 15.63 0.33
N GLY A 237 -4.83 14.40 0.27
CA GLY A 237 -4.52 13.71 -0.98
C GLY A 237 -5.67 12.83 -1.49
N VAL A 238 -6.41 13.27 -2.51
CA VAL A 238 -7.44 12.43 -3.17
C VAL A 238 -6.85 11.16 -3.79
N SER A 239 -5.70 11.29 -4.47
CA SER A 239 -4.94 10.15 -4.98
C SER A 239 -4.54 9.17 -3.87
N THR A 240 -4.25 9.70 -2.68
CA THR A 240 -3.88 8.97 -1.47
C THR A 240 -5.07 8.22 -0.85
N ALA A 241 -6.27 8.80 -0.85
CA ALA A 241 -7.50 8.17 -0.37
C ALA A 241 -7.89 6.92 -1.18
N GLU A 242 -7.62 6.96 -2.48
CA GLU A 242 -7.76 5.83 -3.40
C GLU A 242 -6.65 4.76 -3.28
N LEU A 243 -5.55 4.98 -2.54
CA LEU A 243 -4.40 4.06 -2.59
C LEU A 243 -4.75 2.67 -2.04
N GLY A 244 -4.15 1.66 -2.67
CA GLY A 244 -4.18 0.26 -2.28
C GLY A 244 -2.85 -0.40 -2.62
N ALA A 245 -2.30 -1.16 -1.68
CA ALA A 245 -1.06 -1.88 -1.90
C ALA A 245 -1.07 -3.21 -1.15
N ARG A 246 -1.20 -4.30 -1.91
CA ARG A 246 -0.96 -5.67 -1.41
C ARG A 246 0.45 -6.08 -1.81
N THR A 247 1.17 -6.74 -0.92
CA THR A 247 2.58 -7.12 -1.11
C THR A 247 2.76 -8.63 -0.90
N LYS A 248 3.94 -9.18 -1.18
CA LYS A 248 4.30 -10.55 -0.75
C LYS A 248 5.74 -10.60 -0.24
N ALA A 249 5.91 -11.03 1.01
CA ALA A 249 7.19 -11.06 1.72
C ALA A 249 8.13 -12.21 1.29
N ILE A 250 8.35 -12.41 -0.02
CA ILE A 250 9.06 -13.60 -0.54
C ILE A 250 10.54 -13.60 -0.14
N LEU A 251 11.28 -12.50 -0.34
CA LEU A 251 12.69 -12.44 0.11
C LEU A 251 12.80 -12.63 1.63
N SER A 252 11.95 -11.94 2.39
CA SER A 252 11.93 -11.98 3.86
C SER A 252 11.72 -13.40 4.38
N ARG A 253 10.71 -14.12 3.86
CA ARG A 253 10.47 -15.54 4.21
C ARG A 253 11.62 -16.45 3.76
N LYS A 254 12.26 -16.19 2.61
CA LYS A 254 13.48 -16.90 2.17
C LYS A 254 14.68 -16.67 3.12
N LEU A 255 14.69 -15.62 3.95
CA LEU A 255 15.68 -15.39 5.02
C LEU A 255 15.31 -16.00 6.38
N GLY A 256 14.17 -16.70 6.48
CA GLY A 256 13.65 -17.27 7.73
C GLY A 256 12.83 -16.30 8.59
N TRP A 257 12.42 -15.14 8.06
CA TRP A 257 11.44 -14.29 8.73
C TRP A 257 10.07 -14.95 8.73
N MET A 258 9.40 -14.92 9.89
CA MET A 258 8.07 -15.48 10.11
C MET A 258 7.21 -14.47 10.89
N SER A 259 5.92 -14.46 10.57
CA SER A 259 4.88 -13.74 11.30
C SER A 259 4.58 -14.46 12.61
N LEU A 260 4.58 -13.74 13.74
CA LEU A 260 4.18 -14.27 15.05
C LEU A 260 2.97 -13.52 15.64
N HIS A 261 2.60 -12.37 15.06
CA HIS A 261 1.58 -11.45 15.56
C HIS A 261 0.52 -11.11 14.49
N GLY A 262 0.41 -11.92 13.44
CA GLY A 262 -0.59 -11.73 12.38
C GLY A 262 -2.02 -11.82 12.90
N ASP A 263 -2.28 -12.74 13.83
CA ASP A 263 -3.61 -13.00 14.40
C ASP A 263 -4.08 -11.86 15.34
N ASP A 264 -3.17 -11.00 15.81
CA ASP A 264 -3.47 -9.83 16.65
C ASP A 264 -4.29 -8.75 15.86
N TRP A 265 -4.41 -8.88 14.54
CA TRP A 265 -5.17 -7.97 13.65
C TRP A 265 -6.62 -7.79 14.07
N GLU A 266 -7.29 -8.85 14.53
CA GLU A 266 -8.68 -8.80 14.96
C GLU A 266 -8.85 -7.94 16.23
N ALA A 267 -7.91 -8.07 17.18
CA ALA A 267 -7.93 -7.38 18.47
C ALA A 267 -7.50 -5.91 18.38
N THR A 268 -6.59 -5.57 17.44
CA THR A 268 -5.97 -4.24 17.35
C THR A 268 -6.97 -3.08 17.31
N PHE A 269 -8.14 -3.27 16.69
CA PHE A 269 -9.19 -2.24 16.63
C PHE A 269 -9.76 -1.90 18.01
N ARG A 270 -10.01 -2.91 18.84
CA ARG A 270 -10.49 -2.73 20.21
C ARG A 270 -9.39 -2.18 21.11
N ASP A 271 -8.16 -2.68 20.94
CA ASP A 271 -7.02 -2.29 21.76
C ASP A 271 -6.57 -0.85 21.50
N GLU A 272 -6.41 -0.44 20.23
CA GLU A 272 -5.99 0.92 19.89
C GLU A 272 -7.07 1.96 20.22
N VAL A 273 -8.37 1.66 20.05
CA VAL A 273 -9.46 2.52 20.56
C VAL A 273 -9.40 2.64 22.09
N SER A 274 -9.22 1.51 22.79
CA SER A 274 -9.14 1.50 24.27
C SER A 274 -7.93 2.29 24.78
N VAL A 275 -6.78 2.21 24.10
CA VAL A 275 -5.57 2.98 24.45
C VAL A 275 -5.78 4.46 24.15
N PHE A 276 -6.32 4.82 22.98
CA PHE A 276 -6.59 6.21 22.61
C PHE A 276 -7.49 6.91 23.64
N ILE A 277 -8.48 6.21 24.21
CA ILE A 277 -9.39 6.80 25.21
C ILE A 277 -8.71 6.93 26.58
N LYS A 278 -7.96 5.91 27.01
CA LYS A 278 -7.29 5.88 28.32
C LYS A 278 -6.09 6.84 28.39
N SER A 279 -5.40 7.00 27.26
CA SER A 279 -4.17 7.76 27.11
C SER A 279 -4.14 8.37 25.70
N PRO A 280 -4.90 9.44 25.44
CA PRO A 280 -4.88 10.11 24.15
C PRO A 280 -3.44 10.42 23.71
N PRO A 281 -3.09 10.24 22.43
CA PRO A 281 -1.78 10.62 21.93
C PRO A 281 -1.50 12.08 22.27
N ALA A 282 -0.26 12.40 22.66
CA ALA A 282 0.11 13.78 22.84
C ALA A 282 -0.01 14.51 21.49
N GLU A 283 -0.24 15.82 21.52
CA GLU A 283 -0.45 16.61 20.29
C GLU A 283 0.65 16.37 19.23
N ARG A 284 1.91 16.24 19.66
CA ARG A 284 3.06 15.89 18.80
C ARG A 284 2.91 14.56 18.04
N ASP A 285 2.22 13.58 18.65
CA ASP A 285 2.01 12.22 18.14
C ASP A 285 0.73 12.15 17.28
N ILE A 286 -0.14 13.16 17.39
CA ILE A 286 -1.26 13.40 16.47
C ILE A 286 -0.68 14.06 15.19
N PRO A 287 -0.92 13.50 13.99
CA PRO A 287 -0.58 14.15 12.72
C PRO A 287 -1.14 15.58 12.64
N GLU A 288 -0.36 16.52 12.09
CA GLU A 288 -0.69 17.95 12.13
C GLU A 288 -2.06 18.28 11.53
N PHE A 289 -2.48 17.59 10.46
CA PHE A 289 -3.80 17.75 9.84
C PHE A 289 -4.99 17.31 10.71
N LEU A 290 -4.75 16.56 11.80
CA LEU A 290 -5.75 16.13 12.78
C LEU A 290 -5.74 16.95 14.06
N ARG A 291 -4.74 17.84 14.23
CA ARG A 291 -4.72 18.82 15.32
C ARG A 291 -5.76 19.90 15.00
N LYS A 292 -6.98 19.73 15.51
CA LYS A 292 -7.98 20.79 15.48
C LYS A 292 -7.44 22.03 16.21
N HIS A 293 -7.55 23.19 15.57
CA HIS A 293 -7.40 24.50 16.19
C HIS A 293 -8.49 24.76 17.25
#